data_AF-A0A7Y0M9Z3-F1
#
_entry.id   AF-A0A7Y0M9Z3-F1
#
_cell.length_a   1.000
_cell.length_b   1.000
_cell.length_c   1.000
_cell.angle_alpha   90.00
_cell.angle_beta   90.00
_cell.angle_gamma   90.00
#
_symmetry.space_group_name_H-M   'P 1'
#
loop_
_entity.id
_entity.type
_entity.pdbx_description
1 polymer ?
#
loop_
_entity_poly.entity_id
_entity_poly.type
_entity_poly.pdbx_seq_one_letter_code
_entity_poly.pdbx_strand_id
1 'polypeptide(L)'
;MAENRRHWQVPGTPHTDVSSPVTPANEEVYRSGRLPRLMDQEFIDALNPYPLEPTIIAATESLVDRAKDGEPAAPSQSFEMNDDGELVRDDHANVTGGVRYGLFDYPLATFIGASAPGSVFGSYSLISQEEFEQTYGCREAYLKLIEDSNASQIEAGYLTDSGAAQMIPVANDLLDRLGI
;
A
#
# COMPACT_ATOMS: atom_id res chain seq x y z
N MET A 1 -18.38 16.52 -7.98
CA MET A 1 -17.32 17.19 -7.18
C MET A 1 -16.77 18.35 -7.99
N ALA A 2 -16.31 19.44 -7.37
CA ALA A 2 -15.73 20.57 -8.12
C ALA A 2 -14.48 20.12 -8.92
N GLU A 3 -14.30 20.65 -10.13
CA GLU A 3 -13.19 20.32 -11.07
C GLU A 3 -11.77 20.62 -10.54
N ASN A 4 -11.66 21.19 -9.34
CA ASN A 4 -10.41 21.55 -8.68
C ASN A 4 -10.02 20.64 -7.51
N ARG A 5 -10.67 19.48 -7.35
CA ARG A 5 -10.31 18.51 -6.30
C ARG A 5 -10.29 17.08 -6.85
N ARG A 6 -9.20 16.36 -6.59
CA ARG A 6 -9.11 14.91 -6.73
C ARG A 6 -9.12 14.24 -5.37
N HIS A 7 -9.67 13.04 -5.30
CA HIS A 7 -9.68 12.20 -4.10
C HIS A 7 -9.34 10.77 -4.51
N TRP A 8 -8.27 10.22 -3.98
CA TRP A 8 -7.84 8.85 -4.23
C TRP A 8 -7.95 8.07 -2.92
N GLN A 9 -8.84 7.09 -2.91
CA GLN A 9 -8.94 6.13 -1.81
C GLN A 9 -8.08 4.92 -2.16
N VAL A 10 -7.16 4.54 -1.27
CA VAL A 10 -6.25 3.41 -1.47
C VAL A 10 -6.58 2.34 -0.43
N PRO A 11 -6.95 1.12 -0.85
CA PRO A 11 -7.32 0.07 0.08
C PRO A 11 -6.07 -0.55 0.71
N GLY A 12 -6.24 -1.19 1.87
CA GLY A 12 -5.18 -1.96 2.53
C GLY A 12 -4.07 -1.13 3.19
N THR A 13 -4.05 0.20 3.06
CA THR A 13 -2.98 1.04 3.64
C THR A 13 -3.17 1.28 5.14
N PRO A 14 -2.11 1.22 5.97
CA PRO A 14 -2.17 1.63 7.37
C PRO A 14 -2.33 3.14 7.52
N HIS A 15 -2.80 3.60 8.69
CA HIS A 15 -2.82 5.04 9.01
C HIS A 15 -1.41 5.61 9.23
N THR A 16 -0.50 4.81 9.74
CA THR A 16 0.89 5.20 9.99
C THR A 16 1.82 4.08 9.54
N ASP A 17 2.78 4.41 8.67
CA ASP A 17 3.96 3.57 8.50
C ASP A 17 4.93 3.84 9.64
N VAL A 18 4.99 2.85 10.51
CA VAL A 18 5.69 2.89 11.78
C VAL A 18 7.15 2.41 11.61
N SER A 19 7.46 1.80 10.46
CA SER A 19 8.78 1.40 9.98
C SER A 19 9.52 2.52 9.25
N SER A 20 8.83 3.64 8.97
CA SER A 20 9.37 4.79 8.28
C SER A 20 10.65 5.31 8.95
N PRO A 21 11.73 5.58 8.18
CA PRO A 21 13.04 5.98 8.72
C PRO A 21 13.04 7.37 9.37
N VAL A 22 11.99 8.18 9.15
CA VAL A 22 11.82 9.46 9.84
C VAL A 22 11.22 9.30 11.24
N THR A 23 10.81 8.09 11.60
CA THR A 23 10.34 7.79 12.95
C THR A 23 11.54 7.82 13.91
N PRO A 24 11.51 8.64 14.98
CA PRO A 24 12.67 8.78 15.86
C PRO A 24 13.09 7.47 16.52
N ALA A 25 14.40 7.21 16.54
CA ALA A 25 14.97 6.10 17.28
C ALA A 25 14.67 6.21 18.79
N ASN A 26 14.50 5.08 19.47
CA ASN A 26 14.17 5.05 20.89
C ASN A 26 15.22 5.78 21.76
N GLU A 27 16.49 5.77 21.33
CA GLU A 27 17.58 6.50 21.97
C GLU A 27 17.33 8.02 21.95
N GLU A 28 16.86 8.57 20.83
CA GLU A 28 16.54 10.00 20.68
C GLU A 28 15.26 10.36 21.45
N VAL A 29 14.24 9.49 21.42
CA VAL A 29 13.03 9.64 22.24
C VAL A 29 13.39 9.71 23.72
N TYR A 30 14.26 8.81 24.20
CA TYR A 30 14.72 8.81 25.58
C TYR A 30 15.51 10.08 25.94
N ARG A 31 16.44 10.53 25.07
CA ARG A 31 17.18 11.79 25.25
C ARG A 31 16.27 13.01 25.36
N SER A 32 15.12 13.00 24.70
CA SER A 32 14.12 14.07 24.79
C SER A 32 13.27 14.05 26.07
N GLY A 33 13.52 13.13 27.01
CA GLY A 33 12.75 12.98 28.24
C GLY A 33 11.38 12.31 28.04
N ARG A 34 11.23 11.55 26.96
CA ARG A 34 10.01 10.80 26.63
C ARG A 34 10.22 9.31 26.83
N LEU A 35 9.12 8.58 27.02
CA LEU A 35 9.15 7.11 27.11
C LEU A 35 9.46 6.52 25.73
N PRO A 36 10.33 5.49 25.64
CA PRO A 36 10.59 4.80 24.39
C PRO A 36 9.33 4.08 23.90
N ARG A 37 9.29 3.82 22.60
CA ARG A 37 8.24 3.04 21.96
C ARG A 37 8.43 1.57 22.33
N LEU A 38 7.36 0.92 22.75
CA LEU A 38 7.30 -0.53 22.95
C LEU A 38 6.94 -1.18 21.62
N MET A 39 7.96 -1.42 20.78
CA MET A 39 7.85 -2.10 19.49
C MET A 39 8.98 -3.11 19.42
N ASP A 40 8.72 -4.31 19.93
CA ASP A 40 9.65 -5.42 19.76
C ASP A 40 9.63 -5.91 18.31
N GLN A 41 10.53 -6.83 17.98
CA GLN A 41 10.65 -7.34 16.63
C GLN A 41 9.37 -8.06 16.17
N GLU A 42 8.69 -8.77 17.08
CA GLU A 42 7.43 -9.45 16.78
C GLU A 42 6.35 -8.44 16.35
N PHE A 43 6.22 -7.32 17.06
CA PHE A 43 5.33 -6.24 16.65
C PHE A 43 5.71 -5.69 15.27
N ILE A 44 7.00 -5.47 15.01
CA ILE A 44 7.48 -4.93 13.72
C ILE A 44 7.16 -5.89 12.57
N ASP A 45 7.41 -7.18 12.76
CA ASP A 45 7.21 -8.20 11.73
C ASP A 45 5.73 -8.41 11.37
N ALA A 46 4.82 -8.08 12.31
CA ALA A 46 3.37 -8.14 12.14
C ALA A 46 2.76 -6.89 11.47
N LEU A 47 3.54 -5.84 11.25
CA LEU A 47 3.06 -4.62 10.61
C LEU A 47 2.73 -4.85 9.15
N ASN A 48 1.67 -4.20 8.70
CA ASN A 48 1.31 -4.16 7.30
C ASN A 48 2.42 -3.50 6.47
N PRO A 49 3.09 -4.25 5.56
CA PRO A 49 4.19 -3.73 4.75
C PRO A 49 3.71 -3.07 3.44
N TYR A 50 2.40 -2.94 3.23
CA TYR A 50 1.87 -2.37 2.00
C TYR A 50 2.30 -0.90 1.84
N PRO A 51 2.98 -0.54 0.73
CA PRO A 51 3.63 0.75 0.61
C PRO A 51 2.59 1.83 0.26
N LEU A 52 2.33 2.72 1.21
CA LEU A 52 1.44 3.88 1.03
C LEU A 52 2.16 5.04 0.31
N GLU A 53 3.47 5.16 0.54
CA GLU A 53 4.35 6.23 0.10
C GLU A 53 4.27 6.49 -1.40
N PRO A 54 4.28 5.47 -2.29
CA PRO A 54 4.16 5.67 -3.73
C PRO A 54 2.91 6.48 -4.15
N THR A 55 1.77 6.25 -3.48
CA THR A 55 0.55 7.02 -3.77
C THR A 55 0.69 8.47 -3.34
N ILE A 56 1.27 8.70 -2.16
CA ILE A 56 1.47 10.06 -1.63
C ILE A 56 2.40 10.84 -2.56
N ILE A 57 3.47 10.21 -3.04
CA ILE A 57 4.40 10.77 -4.02
C ILE A 57 3.65 11.13 -5.30
N ALA A 58 2.93 10.18 -5.92
CA ALA A 58 2.19 10.41 -7.16
C ALA A 58 1.13 11.53 -7.03
N ALA A 59 0.40 11.56 -5.91
CA ALA A 59 -0.58 12.61 -5.64
C ALA A 59 0.09 13.98 -5.48
N THR A 60 1.25 14.03 -4.83
CA THR A 60 2.01 15.28 -4.62
C THR A 60 2.61 15.79 -5.94
N GLU A 61 3.22 14.91 -6.73
CA GLU A 61 3.77 15.25 -8.05
C GLU A 61 2.65 15.74 -8.98
N SER A 62 1.50 15.06 -9.01
CA SER A 62 0.32 15.51 -9.78
C SER A 62 -0.16 16.92 -9.41
N LEU A 63 -0.04 17.33 -8.13
CA LEU A 63 -0.36 18.70 -7.71
C LEU A 63 0.67 19.71 -8.23
N VAL A 64 1.95 19.32 -8.24
CA VAL A 64 3.05 20.14 -8.77
C VAL A 64 2.91 20.32 -10.28
N ASP A 65 2.66 19.25 -11.02
CA ASP A 65 2.54 19.26 -12.48
C ASP A 65 1.31 20.06 -12.92
N ARG A 66 0.17 19.91 -12.22
CA ARG A 66 -0.99 20.76 -12.45
C ARG A 66 -0.68 22.24 -12.23
N ALA A 67 0.09 22.58 -11.20
CA ALA A 67 0.42 23.96 -10.88
C ALA A 67 1.43 24.58 -11.86
N LYS A 68 2.37 23.80 -12.38
CA LYS A 68 3.42 24.27 -13.30
C LYS A 68 2.99 24.24 -14.76
N ASP A 69 2.42 23.12 -15.18
CA ASP A 69 2.26 22.77 -16.59
C ASP A 69 0.78 22.70 -16.99
N GLY A 70 -0.14 22.76 -16.01
CA GLY A 70 -1.58 22.68 -16.25
C GLY A 70 -2.09 21.25 -16.48
N GLU A 71 -1.22 20.25 -16.34
CA GLU A 71 -1.55 18.85 -16.53
C GLU A 71 -2.58 18.37 -15.48
N PRO A 72 -3.70 17.77 -15.89
CA PRO A 72 -4.72 17.35 -14.96
C PRO A 72 -4.29 16.08 -14.20
N ALA A 73 -4.24 16.18 -12.86
CA ALA A 73 -4.14 15.00 -11.99
C ALA A 73 -5.20 13.94 -12.35
N ALA A 74 -4.82 12.66 -12.22
CA ALA A 74 -5.68 11.52 -12.52
C ALA A 74 -7.04 11.60 -11.79
N PRO A 75 -8.12 11.06 -12.40
CA PRO A 75 -9.47 11.15 -11.84
C PRO A 75 -9.57 10.65 -10.40
N SER A 76 -10.56 11.15 -9.66
CA SER A 76 -10.85 10.64 -8.32
C SER A 76 -11.22 9.16 -8.39
N GLN A 77 -10.73 8.38 -7.42
CA GLN A 77 -11.07 6.98 -7.25
C GLN A 77 -11.66 6.79 -5.85
N SER A 78 -12.78 6.08 -5.78
CA SER A 78 -13.48 5.82 -4.52
C SER A 78 -13.72 4.33 -4.37
N PHE A 79 -13.78 3.88 -3.12
CA PHE A 79 -14.19 2.53 -2.79
C PHE A 79 -15.61 2.28 -3.25
N GLU A 80 -15.88 1.04 -3.63
CA GLU A 80 -17.23 0.60 -3.89
C GLU A 80 -17.94 0.37 -2.55
N MET A 81 -19.18 0.85 -2.48
CA MET A 81 -20.07 0.66 -1.34
C MET A 81 -21.35 -0.02 -1.81
N ASN A 82 -21.87 -0.94 -1.00
CA ASN A 82 -23.18 -1.54 -1.24
C ASN A 82 -24.30 -0.56 -0.86
N ASP A 83 -25.56 -0.95 -1.11
CA ASP A 83 -26.73 -0.13 -0.80
C ASP A 83 -26.90 0.19 0.69
N ASP A 84 -26.29 -0.62 1.57
CA ASP A 84 -26.26 -0.43 3.03
C ASP A 84 -25.13 0.49 3.51
N GLY A 85 -24.28 0.97 2.59
CA GLY A 85 -23.14 1.86 2.89
C GLY A 85 -21.89 1.15 3.40
N GLU A 86 -21.82 -0.17 3.24
CA GLU A 86 -20.67 -1.00 3.62
C GLU A 86 -19.70 -1.16 2.45
N LEU A 87 -18.41 -1.34 2.75
CA LEU A 87 -17.39 -1.56 1.73
C LEU A 87 -17.61 -2.91 1.03
N VAL A 88 -17.68 -2.89 -0.30
CA VAL A 88 -17.72 -4.10 -1.12
C VAL A 88 -16.33 -4.72 -1.15
N ARG A 89 -16.25 -6.04 -1.02
CA ARG A 89 -14.99 -6.80 -0.99
C ARG A 89 -14.99 -7.90 -2.05
N ASP A 90 -13.81 -8.22 -2.57
CA ASP A 90 -13.58 -9.34 -3.47
C ASP A 90 -13.43 -10.67 -2.71
N ASP A 91 -13.19 -11.75 -3.45
CA ASP A 91 -13.07 -13.11 -2.91
C ASP A 91 -11.87 -13.28 -1.95
N HIS A 92 -10.90 -12.36 -1.97
CA HIS A 92 -9.76 -12.31 -1.05
C HIS A 92 -10.02 -11.36 0.14
N ALA A 93 -11.28 -10.97 0.37
CA ALA A 93 -11.71 -10.02 1.39
C ALA A 93 -11.10 -8.60 1.25
N ASN A 94 -10.54 -8.29 0.08
CA ASN A 94 -9.92 -7.02 -0.23
C ASN A 94 -10.99 -6.02 -0.73
N VAL A 95 -10.91 -4.75 -0.31
CA VAL A 95 -11.89 -3.71 -0.69
C VAL A 95 -11.83 -3.42 -2.19
N THR A 96 -12.98 -3.38 -2.84
CA THR A 96 -13.12 -3.08 -4.28
C THR A 96 -13.22 -1.57 -4.55
N GLY A 97 -12.89 -1.17 -5.78
CA GLY A 97 -12.69 0.24 -6.14
C GLY A 97 -11.41 0.85 -5.57
N GLY A 98 -11.33 2.18 -5.61
CA GLY A 98 -10.13 2.92 -5.22
C GLY A 98 -8.96 2.76 -6.20
N VAL A 99 -7.79 3.25 -5.80
CA VAL A 99 -6.52 3.02 -6.51
C VAL A 99 -5.93 1.71 -6.01
N ARG A 100 -5.86 0.69 -6.87
CA ARG A 100 -5.33 -0.64 -6.56
C ARG A 100 -4.01 -0.85 -7.30
N TYR A 101 -2.98 -1.28 -6.60
CA TYR A 101 -1.68 -1.64 -7.19
C TYR A 101 -1.53 -3.16 -7.25
N GLY A 102 -0.48 -3.64 -7.94
CA GLY A 102 -0.26 -5.07 -8.17
C GLY A 102 -0.27 -5.92 -6.91
N LEU A 103 0.22 -5.42 -5.77
CA LEU A 103 0.18 -6.14 -4.48
C LEU A 103 -1.24 -6.39 -3.96
N PHE A 104 -2.23 -5.64 -4.45
CA PHE A 104 -3.63 -5.76 -4.06
C PHE A 104 -4.46 -6.52 -5.10
N ASP A 105 -4.11 -6.40 -6.39
CA ASP A 105 -4.75 -7.15 -7.48
C ASP A 105 -4.21 -8.58 -7.62
N TYR A 106 -2.95 -8.79 -7.24
CA TYR A 106 -2.26 -10.08 -7.18
C TYR A 106 -1.73 -10.29 -5.75
N PRO A 107 -2.62 -10.53 -4.77
CA PRO A 107 -2.24 -10.53 -3.36
C PRO A 107 -1.32 -11.71 -3.00
N LEU A 108 -0.20 -11.40 -2.34
CA LEU A 108 0.58 -12.34 -1.50
C LEU A 108 0.10 -12.34 -0.05
N ALA A 109 -0.72 -11.35 0.31
CA ALA A 109 -1.29 -11.20 1.63
C ALA A 109 -2.65 -10.52 1.56
N THR A 110 -3.49 -10.78 2.55
CA THR A 110 -4.60 -9.89 2.88
C THR A 110 -4.06 -8.72 3.70
N PHE A 111 -4.24 -7.48 3.24
CA PHE A 111 -3.77 -6.28 3.93
C PHE A 111 -4.92 -5.57 4.66
N ILE A 112 -4.74 -5.34 5.96
CA ILE A 112 -5.72 -4.66 6.82
C ILE A 112 -5.12 -3.32 7.27
N GLY A 113 -5.80 -2.21 6.97
CA GLY A 113 -5.32 -0.87 7.30
C GLY A 113 -5.42 -0.49 8.79
N ALA A 114 -6.26 -1.17 9.56
CA ALA A 114 -6.40 -0.96 11.00
C ALA A 114 -6.67 -2.31 11.70
N SER A 115 -5.75 -2.73 12.58
CA SER A 115 -5.85 -4.02 13.29
C SER A 115 -6.99 -4.09 14.32
N ALA A 116 -7.51 -2.94 14.76
CA ALA A 116 -8.63 -2.82 15.69
C ALA A 116 -9.28 -1.43 15.55
N PRO A 117 -10.52 -1.19 16.05
CA PRO A 117 -11.11 0.14 16.07
C PRO A 117 -10.21 1.17 16.77
N GLY A 118 -9.87 2.25 16.07
CA GLY A 118 -8.96 3.28 16.56
C GLY A 118 -7.46 2.93 16.47
N SER A 119 -7.11 1.74 15.97
CA SER A 119 -5.72 1.39 15.66
C SER A 119 -5.22 2.24 14.50
N VAL A 120 -4.00 2.74 14.65
CA VAL A 120 -3.28 3.47 13.60
C VAL A 120 -2.35 2.54 12.80
N PHE A 121 -2.24 1.28 13.21
CA PHE A 121 -1.38 0.29 12.58
C PHE A 121 -2.22 -0.69 11.79
N GLY A 122 -1.71 -1.05 10.62
CA GLY A 122 -2.24 -2.16 9.86
C GLY A 122 -1.67 -3.49 10.31
N SER A 123 -2.29 -4.57 9.83
CA SER A 123 -1.76 -5.93 9.90
C SER A 123 -1.91 -6.60 8.54
N TYR A 124 -1.29 -7.75 8.36
CA TYR A 124 -1.42 -8.54 7.16
C TYR A 124 -1.46 -10.03 7.49
N SER A 125 -1.93 -10.84 6.55
CA SER A 125 -1.87 -12.29 6.65
C SER A 125 -1.45 -12.84 5.29
N LEU A 126 -0.30 -13.49 5.26
CA LEU A 126 0.27 -14.09 4.05
C LEU A 126 -0.59 -15.26 3.56
N ILE A 127 -0.61 -15.46 2.25
CA ILE A 127 -1.06 -16.73 1.66
C ILE A 127 -0.08 -17.86 2.02
N SER A 128 -0.43 -19.11 1.71
CA SER A 128 0.53 -20.21 1.86
C SER A 128 1.49 -20.31 0.66
N GLN A 129 2.65 -20.94 0.84
CA GLN A 129 3.55 -21.27 -0.27
C GLN A 129 2.84 -22.13 -1.34
N GLU A 130 2.01 -23.09 -0.93
CA GLU A 130 1.24 -23.93 -1.84
C GLU A 130 0.26 -23.09 -2.68
N GLU A 131 -0.45 -22.15 -2.05
CA GLU A 131 -1.36 -21.23 -2.73
C GLU A 131 -0.61 -20.31 -3.71
N PHE A 132 0.58 -19.84 -3.34
CA PHE A 132 1.45 -19.07 -4.23
C PHE A 132 1.83 -19.87 -5.48
N GLU A 133 2.35 -21.09 -5.29
CA GLU A 133 2.81 -21.94 -6.40
C GLU A 133 1.65 -22.32 -7.33
N GLN A 134 0.45 -22.56 -6.79
CA GLN A 134 -0.74 -22.86 -7.58
C GLN A 134 -1.27 -21.64 -8.35
N THR A 135 -1.21 -20.45 -7.77
CA THR A 135 -1.82 -19.23 -8.33
C THR A 135 -0.88 -18.50 -9.28
N TYR A 136 0.37 -18.31 -8.87
CA TYR A 136 1.34 -17.46 -9.56
C TYR A 136 2.52 -18.25 -10.16
N GLY A 137 2.71 -19.50 -9.73
CA GLY A 137 3.78 -20.37 -10.21
C GLY A 137 5.11 -20.06 -9.53
N CYS A 138 5.86 -19.09 -10.05
CA CYS A 138 7.21 -18.77 -9.57
C CYS A 138 7.44 -17.28 -9.36
N ARG A 139 8.49 -16.93 -8.61
CA ARG A 139 8.92 -15.55 -8.34
C ARG A 139 8.97 -14.69 -9.59
N GLU A 140 9.60 -15.18 -10.66
CA GLU A 140 9.76 -14.42 -11.91
C GLU A 140 8.40 -14.09 -12.54
N ALA A 141 7.49 -15.06 -12.60
CA ALA A 141 6.14 -14.87 -13.15
C ALA A 141 5.34 -13.86 -12.31
N TYR A 142 5.42 -13.95 -10.97
CA TYR A 142 4.76 -13.01 -10.09
C TYR A 142 5.31 -11.59 -10.21
N LEU A 143 6.63 -11.41 -10.21
CA LEU A 143 7.23 -10.08 -10.33
C LEU A 143 6.85 -9.41 -11.66
N LYS A 144 6.72 -10.19 -12.73
CA LYS A 144 6.19 -9.68 -14.00
C LYS A 144 4.76 -9.13 -13.89
N LEU A 145 3.88 -9.78 -13.13
CA LEU A 145 2.52 -9.26 -12.88
C LEU A 145 2.56 -7.90 -12.15
N ILE A 146 3.48 -7.74 -11.20
CA ILE A 146 3.69 -6.47 -10.49
C ILE A 146 4.23 -5.39 -11.43
N GLU A 147 5.20 -5.71 -12.28
CA GLU A 147 5.74 -4.78 -13.27
C GLU A 147 4.66 -4.33 -14.27
N ASP A 148 3.87 -5.25 -14.80
CA ASP A 148 2.79 -4.96 -15.75
C ASP A 148 1.69 -4.09 -15.08
N SER A 149 1.38 -4.35 -13.78
CA SER A 149 0.48 -3.51 -12.98
C SER A 149 1.05 -2.10 -12.76
N ASN A 150 2.33 -1.99 -12.39
CA ASN A 150 3.00 -0.71 -12.17
C ASN A 150 2.98 0.14 -13.45
N ALA A 151 3.30 -0.46 -14.61
CA ALA A 151 3.27 0.23 -15.89
C ALA A 151 1.86 0.78 -16.20
N SER A 152 0.83 -0.02 -15.94
CA SER A 152 -0.57 0.39 -16.12
C SER A 152 -0.97 1.54 -15.19
N GLN A 153 -0.50 1.53 -13.93
CA GLN A 153 -0.78 2.59 -12.96
C GLN A 153 -0.01 3.88 -13.25
N ILE A 154 1.19 3.77 -13.82
CA ILE A 154 1.95 4.93 -14.33
C ILE A 154 1.21 5.57 -15.50
N GLU A 155 0.78 4.77 -16.49
CA GLU A 155 0.00 5.27 -17.63
C GLU A 155 -1.31 5.93 -17.19
N ALA A 156 -1.97 5.38 -16.17
CA ALA A 156 -3.18 5.93 -15.59
C ALA A 156 -2.95 7.18 -14.71
N GLY A 157 -1.71 7.53 -14.38
CA GLY A 157 -1.34 8.69 -13.57
C GLY A 157 -1.55 8.51 -12.07
N TYR A 158 -1.63 7.26 -11.58
CA TYR A 158 -1.76 6.94 -10.16
C TYR A 158 -0.43 6.50 -9.52
N LEU A 159 0.60 6.25 -10.33
CA LEU A 159 1.93 5.87 -9.88
C LEU A 159 2.99 6.64 -10.66
N THR A 160 4.14 6.84 -10.06
CA THR A 160 5.32 7.45 -10.70
C THR A 160 6.41 6.40 -10.84
N ASP A 161 7.41 6.63 -11.70
CA ASP A 161 8.56 5.71 -11.82
C ASP A 161 9.28 5.51 -10.47
N SER A 162 9.41 6.57 -9.69
CA SER A 162 10.01 6.52 -8.35
C SER A 162 9.16 5.73 -7.35
N GLY A 163 7.84 5.81 -7.46
CA GLY A 163 6.91 4.98 -6.68
C GLY A 163 6.94 3.50 -7.09
N ALA A 164 6.98 3.21 -8.39
CA ALA A 164 7.09 1.84 -8.90
C ALA A 164 8.37 1.14 -8.44
N ALA A 165 9.48 1.87 -8.33
CA ALA A 165 10.75 1.36 -7.80
C ALA A 165 10.66 0.91 -6.32
N GLN A 166 9.65 1.35 -5.57
CA GLN A 166 9.42 0.95 -4.18
C GLN A 166 8.50 -0.29 -4.06
N MET A 167 7.64 -0.55 -5.05
CA MET A 167 6.72 -1.68 -5.05
C MET A 167 7.45 -3.03 -5.16
N ILE A 168 8.47 -3.10 -6.03
CA ILE A 168 9.22 -4.34 -6.30
C ILE A 168 10.00 -4.85 -5.08
N PRO A 169 10.70 -3.99 -4.30
CA PRO A 169 11.30 -4.40 -3.03
C PRO A 169 10.29 -5.00 -2.04
N VAL A 170 9.11 -4.39 -1.88
CA VAL A 170 8.08 -4.93 -0.98
C VAL A 170 7.56 -6.28 -1.47
N ALA A 171 7.33 -6.42 -2.77
CA ALA A 171 6.96 -7.70 -3.37
C ALA A 171 8.00 -8.79 -3.07
N ASN A 172 9.30 -8.48 -3.23
CA ASN A 172 10.38 -9.42 -2.92
C ASN A 172 10.43 -9.78 -1.43
N ASP A 173 10.30 -8.81 -0.54
CA ASP A 173 10.27 -9.06 0.92
C ASP A 173 9.13 -10.00 1.31
N LEU A 174 7.94 -9.83 0.75
CA LEU A 174 6.80 -10.73 0.97
C LEU A 174 7.05 -12.14 0.43
N LEU A 175 7.67 -12.27 -0.74
CA LEU A 175 8.06 -13.57 -1.30
C LEU A 175 9.11 -14.27 -0.44
N ASP A 176 10.10 -13.52 0.08
CA ASP A 176 11.12 -14.05 0.99
C ASP A 176 10.47 -14.57 2.28
N ARG A 177 9.49 -13.85 2.85
CA ARG A 177 8.71 -14.28 4.02
C ARG A 177 7.87 -15.52 3.75
N LEU A 178 7.43 -15.73 2.52
CA LEU A 178 6.73 -16.95 2.06
C LEU A 178 7.67 -18.14 1.84
N GLY A 179 8.98 -17.91 1.77
CA GLY A 179 9.98 -18.95 1.46
C GLY A 179 10.12 -19.26 -0.03
N ILE A 180 9.71 -18.33 -0.90
CA ILE A 180 9.80 -18.44 -2.37
C ILE A 180 11.17 -17.98 -2.89
#